data_AF-A0A8C9G5X5-F1
#
_entry.id   AF-A0A8C9G5X5-F1
#
_cell.length_a   1.000
_cell.length_b   1.000
_cell.length_c   1.000
_cell.angle_alpha   90.00
_cell.angle_beta   90.00
_cell.angle_gamma   90.00
#
_symmetry.space_group_name_H-M   'P 1'
#
loop_
_entity.id
_entity.type
_entity.pdbx_description
1 polymer ?
#
loop_
_entity_poly.entity_id
_entity_poly.type
_entity_poly.pdbx_seq_one_letter_code
_entity_poly.pdbx_strand_id
1 'polypeptide(L)' 'MGSALSLSTNSAASRRRRKDDDGDDDLLDSRDRNEDIAKFPYVEFTGQDSITCPTCQGTGCIPT' A
#
# COMPACT_ATOMS: atom_id res chain seq x y z
N MET A 1 -19.44 1.78 34.71
CA MET A 1 -20.41 0.89 34.04
C MET A 1 -19.68 0.24 32.88
N GLY A 2 -19.19 -0.98 33.08
CA GLY A 2 -18.48 -1.76 32.06
C GLY A 2 -19.43 -2.79 31.45
N SER A 3 -19.40 -2.93 30.13
CA SER A 3 -20.11 -4.00 29.42
C SER A 3 -19.12 -4.84 28.65
N ALA A 4 -19.22 -6.14 28.90
CA ALA A 4 -18.30 -7.18 28.51
C ALA A 4 -18.47 -7.62 27.05
N LEU A 5 -17.45 -8.33 26.61
CA LEU A 5 -17.17 -8.94 25.32
C LEU A 5 -18.31 -9.84 24.80
N SER A 6 -18.49 -9.86 23.49
CA SER A 6 -19.08 -11.00 22.78
C SER A 6 -18.29 -11.28 21.50
N LEU A 7 -17.27 -12.15 21.62
CA LEU A 7 -16.70 -12.85 20.48
C LEU A 7 -17.66 -13.97 20.08
N SER A 8 -18.34 -13.81 18.94
CA SER A 8 -19.06 -14.91 18.31
C SER A 8 -18.06 -15.82 17.60
N THR A 9 -17.51 -16.78 18.34
CA THR A 9 -16.81 -17.93 17.77
C THR A 9 -17.85 -18.89 17.22
N ASN A 10 -18.02 -18.94 15.89
CA ASN A 10 -18.69 -20.08 15.28
C ASN A 10 -17.65 -21.07 14.75
N SER A 11 -17.82 -22.29 15.19
CA SER A 11 -16.86 -23.38 15.18
C SER A 11 -16.93 -24.23 13.91
N ALA A 12 -15.76 -24.77 13.59
CA ALA A 12 -15.52 -26.07 12.96
C ALA A 12 -16.15 -26.38 11.59
N ALA A 13 -15.31 -26.44 10.55
CA ALA A 13 -15.21 -27.64 9.72
C ALA A 13 -13.95 -27.60 8.85
N SER A 14 -12.98 -28.45 9.22
CA SER A 14 -11.87 -28.89 8.38
C SER A 14 -12.37 -29.33 7.00
N ARG A 15 -11.92 -28.65 5.94
CA ARG A 15 -11.80 -29.25 4.60
C ARG A 15 -10.38 -29.06 4.10
N ARG A 16 -9.58 -30.11 4.31
CA ARG A 16 -8.33 -30.39 3.59
C ARG A 16 -8.56 -30.29 2.07
N ARG A 17 -7.57 -29.75 1.34
CA ARG A 17 -6.97 -30.19 0.04
C ARG A 17 -6.32 -28.94 -0.62
N ARG A 18 -4.99 -28.75 -0.50
CA ARG A 18 -3.89 -29.20 -1.41
C ARG A 18 -3.72 -28.31 -2.66
N LYS A 19 -2.45 -27.99 -2.96
CA LYS A 19 -1.84 -27.10 -3.98
C LYS A 19 -1.64 -25.68 -3.42
N ASP A 20 -0.43 -25.20 -3.09
CA ASP A 20 0.77 -25.10 -3.96
C ASP A 20 0.35 -24.70 -5.36
N ASP A 21 -0.18 -23.48 -5.45
CA ASP A 21 -0.26 -22.71 -6.68
C ASP A 21 0.60 -21.46 -6.40
N ASP A 22 1.90 -21.63 -6.66
CA ASP A 22 2.94 -20.60 -6.61
C ASP A 22 2.73 -19.65 -7.81
N GLY A 23 1.65 -18.88 -7.72
CA GLY A 23 1.16 -17.97 -8.75
C GLY A 23 0.56 -16.71 -8.13
N ASP A 24 1.13 -16.22 -7.02
CA ASP A 24 0.69 -15.00 -6.35
C ASP A 24 1.27 -13.70 -6.93
N ASP A 25 2.06 -13.77 -8.01
CA ASP A 25 2.70 -12.60 -8.61
C ASP A 25 1.72 -11.66 -9.37
N ASP A 26 0.49 -12.11 -9.67
CA ASP A 26 -0.53 -11.30 -10.37
C ASP A 26 -1.56 -10.63 -9.43
N LEU A 27 -1.54 -10.88 -8.11
CA LEU A 27 -2.44 -10.22 -7.15
C LEU A 27 -2.02 -8.77 -6.79
N LEU A 28 -1.00 -8.26 -7.48
CA LEU A 28 -0.50 -6.90 -7.37
C LEU A 28 -0.85 -6.04 -8.59
N ASP A 29 -1.69 -6.55 -9.51
CA ASP A 29 -2.21 -5.73 -10.61
C ASP A 29 -2.83 -4.47 -10.00
N SER A 30 -2.10 -3.38 -10.18
CA SER A 30 -2.07 -2.22 -9.29
C SER A 30 -3.33 -1.37 -9.39
N ARG A 31 -4.33 -1.86 -10.10
CA ARG A 31 -5.57 -1.16 -10.43
C ARG A 31 -6.53 -1.08 -9.25
N ASP A 32 -6.66 -2.16 -8.48
CA ASP A 32 -7.59 -2.22 -7.34
C ASP A 32 -7.10 -1.34 -6.17
N ARG A 33 -5.80 -1.36 -5.89
CA ARG A 33 -5.18 -0.51 -4.85
C ARG A 33 -5.26 0.98 -5.16
N ASN A 34 -5.31 1.36 -6.45
CA ASN A 34 -5.43 2.77 -6.85
C ASN A 34 -6.79 3.37 -6.47
N GLU A 35 -7.82 2.54 -6.28
CA GLU A 35 -9.16 2.97 -5.89
C GLU A 35 -9.25 3.28 -4.38
N ASP A 36 -8.40 2.64 -3.58
CA ASP A 36 -8.25 2.89 -2.14
C ASP A 36 -7.37 4.11 -1.80
N ILE A 37 -6.74 4.73 -2.80
CA ILE A 37 -5.89 5.91 -2.59
C ILE A 37 -6.77 7.15 -2.46
N ALA A 38 -6.77 7.74 -1.26
CA ALA A 38 -7.42 9.03 -1.02
C ALA A 38 -6.83 10.13 -1.93
N LYS A 39 -7.72 10.85 -2.62
CA LYS A 39 -7.34 11.93 -3.55
C LYS A 39 -7.18 13.24 -2.80
N PHE A 40 -5.94 13.69 -2.65
CA PHE A 40 -5.63 15.03 -2.18
C PHE A 40 -5.22 15.92 -3.37
N PRO A 41 -5.59 17.20 -3.38
CA PRO A 41 -5.13 18.13 -4.41
C PRO A 41 -3.60 18.21 -4.43
N TYR A 42 -3.02 18.11 -5.62
CA TYR A 42 -1.60 18.39 -5.81
C TYR A 42 -1.37 19.90 -5.86
N VAL A 43 -0.33 20.38 -5.19
CA VAL A 43 0.10 21.77 -5.19
C VAL A 43 1.63 21.83 -5.30
N GLU A 44 2.12 22.63 -6.24
CA GLU A 44 3.55 22.84 -6.44
C GLU A 44 4.00 24.03 -5.59
N PHE A 45 4.84 23.76 -4.60
CA PHE A 45 5.52 24.81 -3.85
C PHE A 45 6.94 24.98 -4.39
N THR A 46 7.06 25.51 -5.61
CA THR A 46 8.37 25.94 -6.09
C THR A 46 8.64 27.33 -5.49
N GLY A 47 9.42 27.37 -4.42
CA GLY A 47 9.88 28.63 -3.84
C GLY A 47 10.69 29.42 -4.87
N GLN A 48 10.60 30.75 -4.83
CA GLN A 48 11.33 31.63 -5.74
C GLN A 48 12.86 31.39 -5.72
N ASP A 49 13.38 30.88 -4.60
CA ASP A 49 14.78 30.50 -4.38
C ASP A 49 15.00 28.98 -4.34
N SER A 50 14.18 28.16 -5.01
CA SER A 50 14.33 26.70 -4.95
C SER A 50 15.71 26.27 -5.46
N ILE A 51 16.56 25.82 -4.55
CA ILE A 51 17.84 25.20 -4.87
C ILE A 51 17.58 23.70 -5.15
N THR A 52 18.01 23.24 -6.33
CA THR A 52 18.03 21.81 -6.65
C THR A 52 19.20 21.13 -5.94
N CYS A 53 19.01 19.90 -5.46
CA CYS A 53 20.12 19.11 -4.90
C CYS A 53 21.25 18.98 -5.94
N PRO A 54 22.51 19.34 -5.62
CA PRO A 54 23.60 19.36 -6.60
C PRO A 54 24.05 17.96 -7.04
N THR A 55 23.78 16.94 -6.24
CA THR A 55 24.22 15.57 -6.51
C THR A 55 23.31 14.86 -7.51
N CYS A 56 21.99 14.91 -7.30
CA CYS A 56 21.02 14.32 -8.22
C CYS A 56 20.46 15.31 -9.24
N GLN A 57 20.80 16.60 -9.13
CA GLN A 57 20.31 17.67 -10.00
C GLN A 57 18.77 17.72 -10.11
N GLY A 58 18.08 17.37 -9.02
CA GLY A 58 16.61 17.34 -8.97
C GLY A 58 15.97 16.07 -9.54
N THR A 59 16.73 15.12 -10.08
CA THR A 59 16.19 13.85 -10.62
C THR A 59 15.76 12.86 -9.53
N GLY A 60 16.22 13.06 -8.30
CA GLY A 60 15.95 12.13 -7.19
C GLY A 60 16.66 10.78 -7.30
N CYS A 61 17.49 10.57 -8.33
CA CYS A 61 18.25 9.34 -8.54
C CYS A 61 19.74 9.65 -8.61
N ILE A 62 20.56 8.84 -7.93
CA ILE A 62 22.03 8.87 -8.05
C ILE A 62 22.44 7.51 -8.60
N PRO A 63 23.05 7.43 -9.79
CA PRO A 63 23.53 6.17 -10.33
C PRO A 63 24.62 5.59 -9.43
N THR A 64 24.52 4.29 -9.14
CA THR A 64 25.47 3.51 -8.33
C THR A 64 26.66 3.03 -9.14
#